data_AF-A0A7S6RE33-F1
#
_entry.id   AF-A0A7S6RE33-F1
#
_cell.length_a   1.000
_cell.length_b   1.000
_cell.length_c   1.000
_cell.angle_alpha   90.00
_cell.angle_beta   90.00
_cell.angle_gamma   90.00
#
_symmetry.space_group_name_H-M   'P 1'
#
loop_
_entity.id
_entity.type
_entity.pdbx_description
1 polymer ?
#
loop_
_entity_poly.entity_id
_entity_poly.type
_entity_poly.pdbx_seq_one_letter_code
_entity_poly.pdbx_strand_id
1 'polypeptide(L)'
;MTIYPHSTLQSAFADRRVLKVISGLNNFDRDRVAATIKAAELGGATFVDIAADAAGVGVGSAINQLNSEVAMIAAVRGLVEALASANSRAII
;
A
#
# COMPACT_ATOMS: atom_id res chain seq x y z
N MET A 1 15.60 -11.51 -4.75
CA MET A 1 14.29 -11.05 -4.26
C MET A 1 13.23 -11.80 -5.05
N THR A 2 12.64 -12.83 -4.47
CA THR A 2 11.57 -13.62 -5.11
C THR A 2 10.25 -13.10 -4.55
N ILE A 3 9.52 -12.33 -5.35
CA ILE A 3 8.15 -11.96 -5.03
C ILE A 3 7.30 -13.17 -5.41
N TYR A 4 6.83 -13.92 -4.42
CA TYR A 4 5.78 -14.91 -4.67
C TYR A 4 4.49 -14.13 -4.93
N PRO A 5 3.88 -14.24 -6.12
CA PRO A 5 2.68 -13.49 -6.41
C PRO A 5 1.58 -13.92 -5.43
N HIS A 6 0.90 -12.94 -4.82
CA HIS A 6 -0.23 -13.19 -3.94
C HIS A 6 -1.29 -14.04 -4.67
N SER A 7 -1.93 -14.99 -3.99
CA SER A 7 -2.83 -15.98 -4.60
C SER A 7 -3.93 -15.32 -5.46
N THR A 8 -4.48 -14.19 -4.99
CA THR A 8 -5.44 -13.36 -5.74
C THR A 8 -4.90 -12.88 -7.10
N LEU A 9 -3.65 -12.45 -7.16
CA LEU A 9 -3.04 -11.97 -8.40
C LEU A 9 -2.77 -13.15 -9.36
N GLN A 10 -2.30 -14.28 -8.82
CA GLN A 10 -2.12 -15.51 -9.61
C GLN A 10 -3.44 -15.97 -10.25
N SER A 11 -4.52 -16.03 -9.46
CA SER A 11 -5.86 -16.36 -9.96
C SER A 11 -6.34 -15.37 -11.01
N ALA A 12 -6.15 -14.07 -10.79
CA ALA A 12 -6.53 -13.07 -11.79
C ALA A 12 -5.78 -13.21 -13.12
N PHE A 13 -4.49 -13.59 -13.09
CA PHE A 13 -3.73 -13.91 -14.30
C PHE A 13 -4.26 -15.17 -14.99
N ALA A 14 -4.51 -16.24 -14.22
CA ALA A 14 -5.06 -17.49 -14.74
C ALA A 14 -6.43 -17.27 -15.43
N ASP A 15 -7.27 -16.45 -14.82
CA ASP A 15 -8.61 -16.13 -15.30
C ASP A 15 -8.63 -15.05 -16.40
N ARG A 16 -7.46 -14.47 -16.76
CA ARG A 16 -7.32 -13.33 -17.68
C ARG A 16 -8.15 -12.11 -17.27
N ARG A 17 -8.28 -11.88 -15.96
CA ARG A 17 -9.07 -10.78 -15.36
C ARG A 17 -8.21 -9.79 -14.58
N VAL A 18 -6.93 -9.68 -14.91
CA VAL A 18 -6.05 -8.68 -14.29
C VAL A 18 -6.51 -7.28 -14.67
N LEU A 19 -6.71 -6.44 -13.66
CA LEU A 19 -7.00 -5.02 -13.82
C LEU A 19 -5.98 -4.21 -13.02
N LYS A 20 -5.09 -3.52 -13.74
CA LYS A 20 -4.17 -2.55 -13.16
C LYS A 20 -4.77 -1.15 -13.23
N VAL A 21 -4.94 -0.51 -12.08
CA VAL A 21 -5.30 0.92 -12.00
C VAL A 21 -4.04 1.75 -11.81
N ILE A 22 -3.87 2.82 -12.57
CA ILE A 22 -2.73 3.74 -12.45
C ILE A 22 -3.24 5.09 -11.93
N SER A 23 -2.87 5.43 -10.70
CA SER A 23 -3.36 6.62 -9.96
C SER A 23 -2.62 7.92 -10.31
N GLY A 24 -1.70 7.88 -11.28
CA GLY A 24 -0.97 9.03 -11.84
C GLY A 24 0.53 9.01 -11.54
N LEU A 25 1.35 9.43 -12.52
CA LEU A 25 2.82 9.40 -12.46
C LEU A 25 3.43 10.45 -11.53
N ASN A 26 2.66 11.45 -11.15
CA ASN A 26 3.09 12.64 -10.41
C ASN A 26 2.07 13.11 -9.36
N ASN A 27 1.11 12.26 -8.99
CA ASN A 27 0.14 12.56 -7.93
C ASN A 27 0.65 12.06 -6.57
N PHE A 28 1.21 12.97 -5.78
CA PHE A 28 1.73 12.70 -4.42
C PHE A 28 0.80 13.19 -3.30
N ASP A 29 -0.39 13.70 -3.67
CA ASP A 29 -1.41 14.10 -2.70
C ASP A 29 -2.00 12.84 -2.04
N ARG A 30 -1.72 12.67 -0.75
CA ARG A 30 -2.04 11.45 0.00
C ARG A 30 -3.55 11.18 0.03
N ASP A 31 -4.37 12.22 0.15
CA ASP A 31 -5.82 12.06 0.24
C ASP A 31 -6.40 11.63 -1.11
N ARG A 32 -5.90 12.22 -2.21
CA ARG A 32 -6.30 11.82 -3.57
C ARG A 32 -5.84 10.42 -3.92
N VAL A 33 -4.61 10.07 -3.56
CA VAL A 33 -4.07 8.71 -3.77
C VAL A 33 -4.89 7.70 -2.96
N ALA A 34 -5.18 7.98 -1.68
CA ALA A 34 -6.00 7.11 -0.84
C ALA A 34 -7.42 6.93 -1.40
N ALA A 35 -8.06 8.01 -1.87
CA ALA A 35 -9.37 7.94 -2.51
C ALA A 35 -9.34 7.06 -3.78
N THR A 36 -8.30 7.19 -4.60
CA THR A 36 -8.14 6.39 -5.82
C THR A 36 -7.89 4.92 -5.50
N ILE A 37 -7.04 4.62 -4.52
CA ILE A 37 -6.81 3.24 -4.04
C ILE A 37 -8.13 2.63 -3.56
N LYS A 38 -8.90 3.35 -2.74
CA LYS A 38 -10.20 2.88 -2.24
C LYS A 38 -11.17 2.59 -3.39
N ALA A 39 -11.27 3.51 -4.35
CA ALA A 39 -12.13 3.33 -5.52
C ALA A 39 -11.68 2.14 -6.39
N ALA A 40 -10.37 1.97 -6.58
CA ALA A 40 -9.81 0.85 -7.33
C ALA A 40 -10.10 -0.49 -6.65
N GLU A 41 -9.92 -0.59 -5.33
CA GLU A 41 -10.22 -1.78 -4.55
C GLU A 41 -11.71 -2.14 -4.65
N LEU A 42 -12.60 -1.17 -4.43
CA LEU A 42 -14.05 -1.36 -4.59
C LEU A 42 -14.46 -1.72 -6.03
N GLY A 43 -13.71 -1.22 -7.02
CA GLY A 43 -13.89 -1.53 -8.44
C GLY A 43 -13.32 -2.88 -8.87
N GLY A 44 -12.72 -3.65 -7.95
CA GLY A 44 -12.14 -4.96 -8.26
C GLY A 44 -10.78 -4.91 -8.96
N ALA A 45 -10.04 -3.81 -8.80
CA ALA A 45 -8.66 -3.75 -9.27
C ALA A 45 -7.81 -4.83 -8.59
N THR A 46 -6.99 -5.50 -9.40
CA THR A 46 -6.06 -6.53 -8.90
C THR A 46 -4.72 -5.94 -8.52
N PHE A 47 -4.42 -4.73 -9.03
CA PHE A 47 -3.20 -3.99 -8.72
C PHE A 47 -3.45 -2.48 -8.85
N VAL A 48 -2.77 -1.69 -8.01
CA VAL A 48 -2.74 -0.22 -8.11
C VAL A 48 -1.31 0.27 -8.22
N ASP A 49 -1.06 1.15 -9.17
CA ASP A 49 0.21 1.85 -9.38
C ASP A 49 0.05 3.31 -8.93
N ILE A 50 0.95 3.75 -8.05
CA ILE A 50 0.91 5.07 -7.43
C ILE A 50 2.27 5.74 -7.55
N ALA A 51 2.29 7.07 -7.70
CA ALA A 51 3.51 7.83 -7.48
C ALA A 51 3.91 7.73 -5.99
N ALA A 52 5.17 7.40 -5.73
CA ALA A 52 5.71 7.26 -4.38
C ALA A 52 6.90 8.20 -4.18
N ASP A 53 6.91 8.94 -3.07
CA ASP A 53 8.05 9.75 -2.64
C ASP A 53 9.04 8.90 -1.81
N ALA A 54 10.18 9.48 -1.44
CA ALA A 54 11.21 8.77 -0.68
C ALA A 54 10.69 8.23 0.67
N ALA A 55 9.78 8.97 1.32
CA ALA A 55 9.19 8.55 2.60
C ALA A 55 8.28 7.33 2.41
N GLY A 56 7.42 7.34 1.39
CA GLY A 56 6.55 6.23 1.02
C GLY A 56 7.33 4.99 0.62
N VAL A 57 8.38 5.14 -0.20
CA VAL A 57 9.27 4.04 -0.59
C VAL A 57 10.00 3.45 0.62
N GLY A 58 10.48 4.28 1.54
CA GLY A 58 11.19 3.84 2.74
C GLY A 58 10.32 2.97 3.65
N VAL A 59 9.13 3.46 4.01
CA VAL A 59 8.18 2.70 4.85
C VAL A 59 7.71 1.45 4.12
N GLY A 60 7.29 1.57 2.86
CA GLY A 60 6.82 0.43 2.06
C GLY A 60 7.87 -0.67 1.91
N SER A 61 9.14 -0.30 1.71
CA SER A 61 10.24 -1.26 1.59
C SER A 61 10.53 -1.99 2.89
N ALA A 62 10.45 -1.31 4.03
CA ALA A 62 10.64 -1.94 5.35
C ALA A 62 9.51 -2.94 5.65
N ILE A 63 8.26 -2.58 5.35
CA ILE A 63 7.11 -3.48 5.53
C ILE A 63 7.20 -4.68 4.57
N ASN A 64 7.54 -4.46 3.30
CA ASN A 64 7.63 -5.51 2.28
C ASN A 64 8.75 -6.54 2.53
N GLN A 65 9.68 -6.28 3.46
CA GLN A 65 10.71 -7.23 3.88
C GLN A 65 10.24 -8.21 4.97
N LEU A 66 9.02 -8.03 5.49
CA LEU A 66 8.46 -8.93 6.49
C LEU A 66 7.91 -10.20 5.83
N ASN A 67 8.00 -11.33 6.56
CA ASN A 67 7.75 -12.66 5.98
C ASN A 67 6.28 -13.12 6.03
N SER A 68 5.35 -12.29 6.52
CA SER A 68 3.92 -12.63 6.54
C SER A 68 3.03 -11.39 6.51
N GLU A 69 1.83 -11.55 5.94
CA GLU A 69 0.80 -10.50 5.93
C GLU A 69 0.43 -10.03 7.34
N VAL A 70 0.36 -10.96 8.30
CA VAL A 70 0.07 -10.63 9.70
C VAL A 70 1.17 -9.75 10.29
N ALA A 71 2.44 -10.05 10.03
CA ALA A 71 3.56 -9.23 10.49
C ALA A 71 3.54 -7.84 9.83
N MET A 72 3.24 -7.77 8.52
CA MET A 72 3.08 -6.51 7.80
C MET A 72 1.97 -5.64 8.40
N ILE A 73 0.78 -6.20 8.62
CA ILE A 73 -0.35 -5.49 9.21
C ILE A 73 -0.02 -5.01 10.63
N ALA A 74 0.62 -5.85 11.45
CA ALA A 74 1.02 -5.49 12.80
C ALA A 74 2.03 -4.32 12.81
N ALA A 75 3.04 -4.36 11.94
CA ALA A 75 4.03 -3.30 11.80
C ALA A 75 3.42 -1.97 11.33
N VAL A 76 2.50 -2.01 10.36
CA VAL A 76 1.76 -0.81 9.91
C VAL A 76 0.91 -0.23 11.04
N ARG A 77 0.16 -1.05 11.78
CA ARG A 77 -0.65 -0.59 12.92
C ARG A 77 0.21 0.07 14.00
N GLY A 78 1.30 -0.59 14.40
CA GLY A 78 2.22 -0.04 15.39
C GLY A 78 2.85 1.28 14.94
N LEU A 79 3.19 1.41 13.66
CA LEU A 79 3.69 2.67 13.10
C LEU A 79 2.64 3.79 13.19
N VAL A 80 1.39 3.52 12.83
CA VAL A 80 0.28 4.49 12.90
C VAL A 80 0.05 4.95 14.34
N GLU A 81 0.02 4.02 15.29
CA GLU A 81 -0.12 4.32 16.73
C GLU A 81 1.05 5.18 17.25
N ALA A 82 2.29 4.82 16.89
CA ALA A 82 3.47 5.58 17.27
C ALA A 82 3.43 7.01 16.74
N LEU A 83 3.05 7.21 15.47
CA LEU A 83 2.91 8.54 14.87
C LEU A 83 1.81 9.37 15.52
N ALA A 84 0.65 8.78 15.82
CA ALA A 84 -0.44 9.45 16.52
C ALA A 84 0.00 9.93 17.92
N SER A 85 0.77 9.10 18.64
CA SER A 85 1.32 9.46 19.96
C SER A 85 2.37 10.59 19.86
N ALA A 86 3.22 10.57 18.83
CA ALA A 86 4.25 11.59 18.60
C ALA A 86 3.62 12.94 18.25
N ASN A 87 2.60 12.96 17.39
CA ASN A 87 1.89 14.18 17.01
C ASN A 87 1.17 14.83 18.20
N SER A 88 0.66 14.03 19.13
CA SER A 88 0.03 14.52 20.36
C SER A 88 1.01 15.16 21.34
N ARG A 89 2.28 14.69 21.36
CA ARG A 89 3.34 15.24 22.20
C ARG A 89 4.00 16.51 21.65
N ALA A 90 3.89 16.75 20.34
CA ALA A 90 4.47 17.93 19.69
C ALA A 90 3.66 19.23 19.91
N ILE A 91 2.47 19.13 20.50
CA ILE A 91 1.53 20.25 20.73
C ILE A 91 1.62 20.80 22.17
N ILE A 92 2.50 20.23 23.01
CA ILE A 92 2.82 20.67 24.38
C ILE A 92 4.25 21.20 24.43
#